data_AF-A0A538D7S9-F1
#
_entry.id   AF-A0A538D7S9-F1
#
_cell.length_a   1.000
_cell.length_b   1.000
_cell.length_c   1.000
_cell.angle_alpha   90.00
_cell.angle_beta   90.00
_cell.angle_gamma   90.00
#
_symmetry.space_group_name_H-M   'P 1'
#
loop_
_entity.id
_entity.type
_entity.pdbx_description
1 polymer ?
#
loop_
_entity_poly.entity_id
_entity_poly.type
_entity_poly.pdbx_seq_one_letter_code
_entity_poly.pdbx_strand_id
1 'polypeptide(L)'
;MVLIDLATAKRGTTIHIDVLGNDYDIDGDLDPLSVSVIDGPTGPAADPGSLSVKMRNGRNEIDYRAPFVVGDFSFIYQVCDTSAECGSASVHVIVTL
;
A
#
# COMPACT_ATOMS: atom_id res chain seq x y z
N MET A 1 5.64 -14.80 -0.78
CA MET A 1 6.09 -13.90 0.31
C MET A 1 5.75 -12.46 -0.02
N VAL A 2 5.06 -11.83 0.92
CA VAL A 2 4.65 -10.42 0.86
C VAL A 2 5.65 -9.62 1.68
N LEU A 3 6.26 -8.58 1.10
CA LEU A 3 7.38 -7.82 1.63
C LEU A 3 6.96 -6.41 2.05
N ILE A 4 7.77 -5.78 2.91
CA ILE A 4 7.54 -4.40 3.32
C ILE A 4 7.80 -3.44 2.14
N ASP A 5 6.95 -2.43 2.02
CA ASP A 5 7.09 -1.36 1.01
C ASP A 5 7.51 -0.04 1.63
N LEU A 6 8.17 0.77 0.80
CA LEU A 6 8.57 2.13 1.14
C LEU A 6 8.10 3.10 0.06
N ALA A 7 7.47 4.20 0.49
CA ALA A 7 7.06 5.27 -0.40
C ALA A 7 7.38 6.65 0.20
N THR A 8 7.40 7.67 -0.65
CA THR A 8 7.54 9.06 -0.23
C THR A 8 6.48 9.89 -0.92
N ALA A 9 5.80 10.73 -0.15
CA ALA A 9 4.81 11.66 -0.65
C ALA A 9 5.19 13.09 -0.25
N LYS A 10 4.80 14.06 -1.08
CA LYS A 10 4.70 15.44 -0.61
C LYS A 10 3.38 15.61 0.11
N ARG A 11 3.37 16.36 1.21
CA ARG A 11 2.16 16.64 1.98
C ARG A 11 1.04 17.19 1.08
N GLY A 12 -0.19 16.72 1.31
CA GLY A 12 -1.36 17.13 0.53
C GLY A 12 -1.41 16.60 -0.91
N THR A 13 -0.45 15.78 -1.34
CA THR A 13 -0.47 15.15 -2.67
C THR A 13 -0.96 13.71 -2.61
N THR A 14 -1.42 13.20 -3.74
CA THR A 14 -1.71 11.77 -3.92
C THR A 14 -0.55 11.11 -4.64
N ILE A 15 -0.09 9.97 -4.12
CA ILE A 15 0.84 9.07 -4.77
C ILE A 15 0.15 7.74 -5.08
N HIS A 16 0.71 6.99 -6.02
CA HIS A 16 0.29 5.65 -6.40
C HIS A 16 1.41 4.68 -6.03
N ILE A 17 1.08 3.62 -5.29
CA ILE A 17 2.04 2.68 -4.74
C ILE A 17 1.73 1.31 -5.34
N ASP A 18 2.65 0.80 -6.16
CA ASP A 18 2.66 -0.59 -6.62
C ASP A 18 3.34 -1.46 -5.55
N VAL A 19 2.53 -1.92 -4.59
CA VAL A 19 2.99 -2.78 -3.47
C VAL A 19 3.47 -4.15 -3.92
N LEU A 20 3.06 -4.59 -5.12
CA LEU A 20 3.46 -5.88 -5.66
C LEU A 20 4.77 -5.80 -6.46
N GLY A 21 5.49 -4.68 -6.40
CA GLY A 21 6.72 -4.45 -7.16
C GLY A 21 7.92 -5.25 -6.62
N ASN A 22 7.94 -5.54 -5.33
CA ASN A 22 8.95 -6.34 -4.64
C ASN A 22 8.40 -7.65 -4.05
N ASP A 23 7.10 -7.91 -4.17
CA ASP A 23 6.50 -9.17 -3.76
C ASP A 23 6.82 -10.31 -4.73
N TYR A 24 6.96 -11.50 -4.17
CA TYR A 24 7.23 -12.71 -4.95
C TYR A 24 6.47 -13.88 -4.36
N ASP A 25 5.80 -14.64 -5.21
CA ASP A 25 5.19 -15.90 -4.83
C ASP A 25 5.99 -17.08 -5.39
N ILE A 26 6.23 -18.08 -4.54
CA ILE A 26 7.04 -19.24 -4.90
C ILE A 26 6.34 -20.12 -5.93
N ASP A 27 5.01 -20.19 -5.87
CA ASP A 27 4.18 -20.96 -6.79
C ASP A 27 3.81 -20.14 -8.04
N GLY A 28 4.02 -18.82 -7.98
CA GLY A 28 3.87 -17.89 -9.10
C GLY A 28 2.41 -17.58 -9.43
N ASP A 29 1.48 -17.78 -8.50
CA ASP A 29 0.05 -17.61 -8.69
C ASP A 29 -0.57 -16.50 -7.80
N LEU A 30 0.25 -15.56 -7.34
CA LEU A 30 -0.23 -14.33 -6.72
C LEU A 30 -1.25 -13.62 -7.62
N ASP A 31 -2.46 -13.38 -7.13
CA ASP A 31 -3.52 -12.68 -7.88
C ASP A 31 -3.34 -11.15 -7.71
N PRO A 32 -2.91 -10.41 -8.76
CA PRO A 32 -2.67 -8.99 -8.65
C PRO A 32 -3.95 -8.16 -8.46
N LEU A 33 -5.13 -8.75 -8.66
CA LEU A 33 -6.42 -8.09 -8.47
C LEU A 33 -6.99 -8.27 -7.06
N SER A 34 -6.32 -9.07 -6.22
CA SER A 34 -6.73 -9.34 -4.84
C SER A 34 -6.21 -8.31 -3.82
N VAL A 35 -5.33 -7.37 -4.25
CA VAL A 35 -4.74 -6.36 -3.35
C VAL A 35 -5.83 -5.56 -2.66
N SER A 36 -5.78 -5.52 -1.34
CA SER A 36 -6.69 -4.76 -0.48
C SER A 36 -5.95 -4.13 0.71
N VAL A 37 -6.52 -3.06 1.25
CA VAL A 37 -6.03 -2.44 2.50
C VAL A 37 -6.83 -3.04 3.66
N ILE A 38 -6.14 -3.57 4.66
CA ILE A 38 -6.76 -4.22 5.81
C ILE A 38 -6.58 -3.44 7.12
N ASP A 39 -5.67 -2.47 7.17
CA ASP A 39 -5.51 -1.55 8.31
C ASP A 39 -4.87 -0.21 7.89
N GLY A 40 -5.20 0.87 8.60
CA GLY A 40 -4.66 2.22 8.39
C GLY A 40 -5.41 3.11 7.37
N PRO A 41 -4.82 4.25 6.97
CA PRO A 41 -3.49 4.71 7.33
C PRO A 41 -3.41 5.22 8.77
N THR A 42 -2.25 5.10 9.40
CA THR A 42 -1.94 5.59 10.74
C THR A 42 -0.67 6.43 10.71
N GLY A 43 -0.51 7.33 11.69
CA GLY A 43 0.67 8.19 11.79
C GLY A 43 0.52 9.24 12.90
N PRO A 44 1.43 10.23 12.98
CA PRO A 44 1.48 11.21 14.07
C PRO A 44 0.38 12.28 13.99
N ALA A 45 -0.36 12.35 12.87
CA ALA A 45 -1.39 13.35 12.64
C ALA A 45 -2.78 12.83 12.99
N ALA A 46 -3.66 13.72 13.48
CA ALA A 46 -5.07 13.39 13.71
C ALA A 46 -5.81 13.00 12.41
N ASP A 47 -5.38 13.56 11.28
CA ASP A 47 -5.73 13.11 9.93
C ASP A 47 -4.50 12.42 9.32
N PRO A 48 -4.48 11.08 9.21
CA PRO A 48 -3.36 10.33 8.62
C PRO A 48 -3.39 10.28 7.08
N GLY A 49 -4.34 10.98 6.45
CA GLY A 49 -4.61 10.86 5.02
C GLY A 49 -5.65 9.79 4.72
N SER A 50 -5.75 9.41 3.45
CA SER A 50 -6.74 8.41 3.00
C SER A 50 -6.15 7.43 1.99
N LEU A 51 -6.69 6.23 1.98
CA LEU A 51 -6.31 5.16 1.06
C LEU A 51 -7.46 4.84 0.10
N SER A 52 -7.12 4.46 -1.13
CA SER A 52 -8.06 3.83 -2.06
C SER A 52 -7.32 2.86 -2.97
N VAL A 53 -7.95 1.74 -3.32
CA VAL A 53 -7.39 0.77 -4.27
C VAL A 53 -7.91 1.09 -5.67
N LYS A 54 -7.02 1.13 -6.66
CA LYS A 54 -7.38 1.32 -8.07
C LYS A 54 -6.63 0.36 -8.96
N MET A 55 -7.35 -0.21 -9.93
CA MET A 55 -6.75 -1.04 -10.96
C MET A 55 -6.02 -0.17 -11.98
N ARG A 56 -4.75 -0.49 -12.24
CA ARG A 56 -3.85 0.16 -13.19
C ARG A 56 -3.06 -0.92 -13.91
N ASN A 57 -3.02 -0.87 -15.25
CA ASN A 57 -2.26 -1.82 -16.07
C ASN A 57 -2.50 -3.31 -15.73
N GLY A 58 -3.73 -3.69 -15.34
CA GLY A 58 -4.09 -5.07 -15.03
C GLY A 58 -3.73 -5.55 -13.62
N ARG A 59 -3.29 -4.67 -12.73
CA ARG A 59 -3.07 -4.98 -11.30
C ARG A 59 -3.67 -3.89 -10.41
N ASN A 60 -3.99 -4.23 -9.16
CA ASN A 60 -4.43 -3.25 -8.18
C ASN A 60 -3.23 -2.53 -7.55
N GLU A 61 -3.27 -1.21 -7.57
CA GLU A 61 -2.33 -0.33 -6.86
C GLU A 61 -3.06 0.44 -5.75
N ILE A 62 -2.30 0.94 -4.78
CA ILE A 62 -2.83 1.71 -3.65
C ILE A 62 -2.55 3.19 -3.87
N ASP A 63 -3.62 3.98 -4.01
CA ASP A 63 -3.56 5.44 -3.96
C ASP A 63 -3.50 5.87 -2.50
N TYR A 64 -2.44 6.56 -2.09
CA TYR A 64 -2.35 7.24 -0.79
C TYR A 64 -2.43 8.75 -0.97
N ARG A 65 -3.44 9.38 -0.38
CA ARG A 65 -3.56 10.84 -0.27
C ARG A 65 -2.93 11.28 1.04
N ALA A 66 -1.74 11.86 0.95
CA ALA A 66 -0.97 12.31 2.10
C ALA A 66 -1.68 13.46 2.84
N PRO A 67 -1.61 13.51 4.18
CA PRO A 67 -2.08 14.64 4.96
C PRO A 67 -1.19 15.87 4.73
N PHE A 68 -1.60 17.01 5.29
CA PHE A 68 -0.80 18.25 5.24
C PHE A 68 0.28 18.33 6.35
N VAL A 69 0.50 17.23 7.05
CA VAL A 69 1.47 17.08 8.15
C VAL A 69 2.62 16.20 7.69
N VAL A 70 3.86 16.63 7.95
CA VAL A 70 5.06 15.84 7.68
C VAL A 70 5.26 14.77 8.75
N GLY A 71 5.86 13.64 8.37
CA GLY A 71 6.14 12.55 9.28
C GLY A 71 6.02 11.19 8.62
N ASP A 72 6.19 10.16 9.44
CA ASP A 72 6.12 8.76 9.06
C ASP A 72 4.69 8.22 9.23
N PHE A 73 4.16 7.60 8.18
CA PHE A 73 2.83 7.02 8.14
C PHE A 73 2.92 5.56 7.72
N SER A 74 1.94 4.76 8.13
CA SER A 74 1.90 3.34 7.77
C SER A 74 0.49 2.83 7.51
N PHE A 75 0.38 1.81 6.68
CA PHE A 75 -0.82 1.01 6.51
C PHE A 75 -0.46 -0.44 6.19
N ILE A 76 -1.41 -1.35 6.35
CA ILE A 76 -1.20 -2.77 6.05
C ILE A 76 -2.05 -3.14 4.84
N TYR A 77 -1.41 -3.72 3.83
CA TYR A 77 -2.10 -4.33 2.70
C TYR A 77 -2.09 -5.86 2.81
N GLN A 78 -2.98 -6.48 2.07
CA GLN A 78 -3.06 -7.90 1.87
C GLN A 78 -3.16 -8.19 0.37
N VAL A 79 -2.58 -9.31 -0.05
CA VAL A 79 -2.72 -9.91 -1.37
C VAL A 79 -2.87 -11.42 -1.20
N CYS A 80 -3.68 -12.04 -2.05
CA CYS A 80 -3.93 -13.47 -2.07
C CYS A 80 -3.42 -14.10 -3.36
N ASP A 81 -3.13 -15.39 -3.32
CA ASP A 81 -2.92 -16.22 -4.50
C ASP A 81 -4.26 -16.69 -5.11
N THR A 82 -4.19 -17.45 -6.21
CA THR A 82 -5.38 -18.01 -6.85
C THR A 82 -6.01 -19.17 -6.07
N SER A 83 -5.31 -19.69 -5.05
CA SER A 83 -5.77 -20.72 -4.11
C SER A 83 -6.41 -20.14 -2.84
N ALA A 84 -6.53 -18.81 -2.76
CA ALA A 84 -7.05 -18.04 -1.64
C ALA A 84 -6.19 -18.09 -0.36
N GLU A 85 -4.89 -18.40 -0.46
CA GLU A 85 -3.92 -18.12 0.60
C GLU A 85 -3.47 -16.66 0.50
N CYS A 86 -3.49 -15.95 1.63
CA CYS A 86 -3.21 -14.51 1.65
C CYS A 86 -2.02 -14.17 2.54
N GLY A 87 -1.16 -13.28 2.04
CA GLY A 87 -0.11 -12.65 2.83
C GLY A 87 -0.38 -11.16 3.01
N SER A 88 0.20 -10.57 4.05
CA SER A 88 0.10 -9.15 4.33
C SER A 88 1.46 -8.55 4.68
N ALA A 89 1.62 -7.27 4.37
CA ALA A 89 2.79 -6.50 4.75
C ALA A 89 2.45 -5.03 5.01
N SER A 90 3.39 -4.36 5.68
CA SER A 90 3.30 -2.94 5.96
C SER A 90 3.83 -2.14 4.78
N VAL A 91 3.18 -1.01 4.51
CA VAL A 91 3.73 0.05 3.68
C VAL A 91 4.11 1.22 4.58
N HIS A 92 5.37 1.65 4.52
CA HIS A 92 5.85 2.80 5.26
C HIS A 92 6.00 4.00 4.32
N VAL A 93 5.26 5.07 4.60
CA VAL A 93 5.19 6.29 3.79
C VAL A 93 5.80 7.45 4.55
N ILE A 94 6.85 8.05 3.98
CA ILE A 94 7.45 9.27 4.51
C ILE A 94 6.78 10.47 3.83
N VAL A 95 6.06 11.29 4.62
CA VAL A 95 5.46 12.54 4.14
C VAL A 95 6.41 13.69 4.37
N THR A 96 6.78 14.34 3.27
CA THR A 96 7.74 15.46 3.21
C THR A 96 7.03 16.76 2.84
N LEU A 97 7.77 17.88 2.86
CA LEU A 97 7.24 19.23 2.62
C LEU A 97 6.68 19.47 1.21
#